data_AF-A0A3B0PV99-F1
#
_entry.id   AF-A0A3B0PV99-F1
#
_cell.length_a   1.000
_cell.length_b   1.000
_cell.length_c   1.000
_cell.angle_alpha   90.00
_cell.angle_beta   90.00
_cell.angle_gamma   90.00
#
_symmetry.space_group_name_H-M   'P 1'
#
loop_
_entity.id
_entity.type
_entity.pdbx_description
1 polymer ?
#
loop_
_entity_poly.entity_id
_entity_poly.type
_entity_poly.pdbx_seq_one_letter_code
_entity_poly.pdbx_strand_id
1 'polypeptide(L)' 'MVTEYGAVNLKGLNTVQRARALINLAHPDFREDLEKQARELNLL' A
#
# COMPACT_ATOMS: atom_id res chain seq x y z
N MET A 1 1.13 10.88 -1.65
CA MET A 1 0.15 10.22 -2.53
C MET A 1 -1.23 10.49 -1.97
N VAL A 2 -2.25 10.66 -2.82
CA VAL A 2 -3.62 11.00 -2.43
C VAL A 2 -4.59 10.17 -3.27
N THR A 3 -5.67 9.70 -2.64
CA THR A 3 -6.83 9.06 -3.27
C THR A 3 -8.10 9.57 -2.59
N GLU A 4 -9.27 9.17 -3.05
CA GLU A 4 -10.55 9.39 -2.37
C GLU A 4 -10.63 8.74 -0.98
N TYR A 5 -9.73 7.79 -0.69
CA TYR A 5 -9.60 7.12 0.61
C TYR A 5 -8.61 7.79 1.56
N GLY A 6 -7.97 8.90 1.16
CA GLY A 6 -7.12 9.73 2.04
C GLY A 6 -5.80 10.17 1.41
N ALA A 7 -4.80 10.41 2.25
CA ALA A 7 -3.47 10.81 1.80
C ALA A 7 -2.37 10.18 2.67
N VAL A 8 -1.22 9.89 2.05
CA VAL A 8 -0.03 9.41 2.76
C VAL A 8 1.24 10.08 2.25
N ASN A 9 2.12 10.45 3.18
CA ASN A 9 3.47 10.92 2.87
C ASN A 9 4.42 9.72 2.79
N LEU A 10 5.01 9.50 1.62
CA LEU A 10 5.92 8.38 1.38
C LEU A 10 7.39 8.71 1.65
N LYS A 11 7.72 9.98 1.90
CA LYS A 11 9.09 10.42 2.17
C LYS A 11 9.57 9.84 3.50
N GLY A 12 10.71 9.17 3.49
CA GLY A 12 11.30 8.53 4.68
C GLY A 12 10.79 7.11 4.97
N LEU A 13 9.82 6.60 4.21
CA LEU A 13 9.35 5.22 4.35
C LEU A 13 10.22 4.26 3.52
N ASN A 14 10.56 3.11 4.09
CA ASN A 14 11.18 2.01 3.38
C ASN A 14 10.17 1.27 2.48
N THR A 15 10.64 0.35 1.63
CA THR A 15 9.79 -0.33 0.64
C THR A 15 8.58 -1.04 1.26
N VAL A 16 8.76 -1.77 2.36
CA VAL A 16 7.67 -2.47 3.06
C VAL A 16 6.65 -1.48 3.62
N GLN A 17 7.12 -0.41 4.26
CA GLN A 17 6.26 0.65 4.80
C GLN A 17 5.48 1.37 3.70
N ARG A 18 6.11 1.62 2.55
CA ARG A 18 5.44 2.19 1.38
C ARG A 18 4.37 1.24 0.85
N ALA A 19 4.68 -0.05 0.65
CA ALA A 19 3.70 -1.02 0.19
C ALA A 19 2.46 -1.06 1.09
N ARG A 20 2.63 -1.16 2.41
CA ARG A 20 1.51 -1.12 3.38
C ARG A 20 0.73 0.20 3.31
N ALA A 21 1.43 1.33 3.24
CA ALA A 21 0.80 2.65 3.13
C ALA A 21 -0.04 2.79 1.85
N LEU A 22 0.44 2.26 0.73
CA LEU A 22 -0.26 2.29 -0.56
C LEU A 22 -1.47 1.35 -0.55
N ILE A 23 -1.33 0.13 -0.03
CA ILE A 23 -2.43 -0.85 0.09
C ILE A 23 -3.55 -0.27 0.97
N ASN A 24 -3.21 0.32 2.12
CA ASN A 24 -4.19 0.95 3.00
C ASN A 24 -4.91 2.15 2.36
N LEU A 25 -4.27 2.80 1.38
CA LEU A 25 -4.84 3.94 0.67
C LEU A 25 -5.71 3.51 -0.54
N ALA A 26 -5.69 2.24 -0.91
CA ALA A 26 -6.51 1.70 -2.00
C ALA A 26 -7.98 1.45 -1.57
N HIS A 27 -8.86 1.30 -2.57
CA HIS A 27 -10.26 0.89 -2.39
C HIS A 27 -10.34 -0.41 -1.57
N PRO A 28 -11.25 -0.53 -0.58
CA PRO A 28 -11.37 -1.70 0.29
C PRO A 28 -11.37 -3.04 -0.46
N ASP A 29 -12.15 -3.13 -1.54
CA ASP A 29 -12.30 -4.34 -2.36
C ASP A 29 -10.98 -4.87 -2.95
N PHE A 30 -9.94 -4.04 -3.11
CA PHE A 30 -8.67 -4.46 -3.70
C PHE A 30 -7.55 -4.70 -2.69
N ARG A 31 -7.77 -4.39 -1.40
CA ARG A 31 -6.68 -4.43 -0.40
C ARG A 31 -6.12 -5.82 -0.21
N GLU A 32 -6.99 -6.84 -0.16
CA GLU A 32 -6.59 -8.24 0.02
C GLU A 32 -5.74 -8.73 -1.17
N ASP A 33 -6.17 -8.46 -2.40
CA ASP A 33 -5.45 -8.85 -3.61
C ASP A 33 -4.09 -8.15 -3.70
N LEU A 34 -4.03 -6.85 -3.37
CA LEU A 34 -2.78 -6.09 -3.38
C LEU A 34 -1.82 -6.58 -2.28
N GLU A 35 -2.33 -6.96 -1.11
CA GLU A 35 -1.51 -7.54 -0.04
C GLU A 35 -0.93 -8.90 -0.45
N LYS A 36 -1.74 -9.75 -1.09
CA LYS A 36 -1.28 -11.04 -1.62
C LYS A 36 -0.17 -10.85 -2.66
N GLN A 37 -0.39 -9.97 -3.64
CA GLN A 37 0.61 -9.66 -4.68
C GLN A 37 1.90 -9.09 -4.08
N ALA A 38 1.79 -8.22 -3.07
CA ALA A 38 2.97 -7.66 -2.42
C ALA A 38 3.81 -8.71 -1.69
N ARG A 39 3.19 -9.75 -1.09
CA ARG A 39 3.91 -10.90 -0.52
C ARG A 39 4.57 -11.75 -1.59
N GLU A 40 3.89 -12.03 -2.70
CA GLU A 40 4.45 -12.78 -3.84
C GLU A 40 5.68 -12.08 -4.43
N LEU A 41 5.69 -10.75 -4.41
CA LEU A 41 6.80 -9.92 -4.87
C LEU A 41 7.88 -9.66 -3.81
N ASN A 42 7.78 -10.26 -2.62
CA ASN A 42 8.66 -10.03 -1.47
C ASN A 42 8.76 -8.53 -1.06
N LEU A 43 7.67 -7.79 -1.20
CA LEU A 43 7.52 -6.41 -0.74
C LEU A 43 6.91 -6.32 0.68
N LEU A 44 6.36 -7.43 1.18
CA LEU A 44 5.80 -7.63 2.52
C LEU A 44 6.32 -8.92 3.14
#